data_AF-A0A354DFK6-F1
#
_entry.id   AF-A0A354DFK6-F1
#
_cell.length_a   1.000
_cell.length_b   1.000
_cell.length_c   1.000
_cell.angle_alpha   90.00
_cell.angle_beta   90.00
_cell.angle_gamma   90.00
#
_symmetry.space_group_name_H-M   'P 1'
#
loop_
_entity.id
_entity.type
_entity.pdbx_description
1 polymer ?
#
loop_
_entity_poly.entity_id
_entity_poly.type
_entity_poly.pdbx_seq_one_letter_code
_entity_poly.pdbx_strand_id
1 'polypeptide(L)' 'MSNNNVSPICKILRTLDPGTPFASITVQGSTKEVKILACFDAENNIATFIYADGNLEIVNCNEISSFELRNI' A
#
# COMPACT_ATOMS: atom_id res chain seq x y z
N MET A 1 23.27 -2.10 -14.27
CA MET A 1 22.36 -2.99 -13.51
C MET A 1 21.68 -2.14 -12.46
N SER A 2 20.40 -1.81 -12.64
CA SER A 2 19.66 -1.02 -11.64
C SER A 2 19.41 -1.92 -10.45
N ASN A 3 20.04 -1.62 -9.31
CA ASN A 3 19.68 -2.24 -8.04
C ASN A 3 18.27 -1.75 -7.69
N ASN A 4 17.25 -2.51 -8.10
CA ASN A 4 15.87 -2.32 -7.68
C ASN A 4 15.80 -2.61 -6.18
N ASN A 5 16.18 -1.62 -5.37
CA ASN A 5 16.01 -1.64 -3.91
C ASN A 5 14.52 -1.48 -3.61
N VAL A 6 13.77 -2.56 -3.85
CA VAL A 6 12.36 -2.70 -3.48
C VAL A 6 12.26 -2.51 -1.97
N SER A 7 11.50 -1.50 -1.53
CA SER A 7 11.38 -1.17 -0.11
C SER A 7 10.87 -2.37 0.69
N PRO A 8 11.20 -2.50 1.99
CA PRO A 8 10.62 -3.53 2.85
C PRO A 8 9.09 -3.53 2.81
N ILE A 9 8.46 -2.35 2.71
CA ILE A 9 7.01 -2.20 2.58
C ILE A 9 6.51 -2.84 1.28
N CYS A 10 7.15 -2.57 0.14
CA CYS A 10 6.81 -3.24 -1.12
C CYS A 10 6.89 -4.76 -1.01
N LYS A 11 7.89 -5.29 -0.28
CA LYS A 11 8.01 -6.74 -0.05
C LYS A 11 6.85 -7.30 0.77
N ILE A 12 6.39 -6.57 1.78
CA ILE A 12 5.24 -6.98 2.60
C ILE A 12 3.95 -6.89 1.79
N LEU A 13 3.72 -5.80 1.05
CA LEU A 13 2.50 -5.65 0.24
C LEU A 13 2.36 -6.75 -0.83
N ARG A 14 3.48 -7.29 -1.35
CA ARG A 14 3.48 -8.46 -2.25
C ARG A 14 2.92 -9.73 -1.63
N THR A 15 2.93 -9.85 -0.31
CA THR A 15 2.45 -11.05 0.40
C THR A 15 1.02 -10.91 0.88
N LEU A 16 0.38 -9.76 0.67
CA LEU A 16 -0.99 -9.51 1.11
C LEU A 16 -1.95 -9.76 -0.04
N ASP A 17 -3.09 -10.38 0.29
CA ASP A 17 -4.15 -10.62 -0.68
C ASP A 17 -4.97 -9.34 -0.92
N PRO A 18 -5.50 -9.16 -2.14
CA PRO A 18 -6.59 -8.22 -2.39
C PRO A 18 -7.72 -8.40 -1.37
N GLY A 19 -8.23 -7.29 -0.83
CA GLY A 19 -9.22 -7.26 0.23
C GLY A 19 -8.63 -7.23 1.65
N THR A 20 -7.31 -7.38 1.83
CA THR A 20 -6.67 -7.23 3.14
C THR A 20 -7.06 -5.88 3.77
N PRO A 21 -7.56 -5.86 5.01
CA PRO A 21 -8.04 -4.63 5.63
C PRO A 21 -6.89 -3.78 6.18
N PHE A 22 -6.98 -2.49 5.90
CA PHE A 22 -6.04 -1.47 6.36
C PHE A 22 -6.79 -0.45 7.24
N ALA A 23 -6.05 0.17 8.15
CA ALA A 23 -6.50 1.34 8.89
C ALA A 23 -5.97 2.61 8.22
N SER A 24 -4.68 2.64 7.92
CA SER A 24 -4.03 3.80 7.31
C SER A 24 -2.76 3.44 6.54
N ILE A 25 -2.33 4.35 5.68
CA ILE A 25 -1.00 4.38 5.08
C ILE A 25 -0.40 5.77 5.27
N THR A 26 0.92 5.87 5.41
CA THR A 26 1.64 7.14 5.43
C THR A 26 2.50 7.25 4.19
N VAL A 27 2.28 8.31 3.41
CA VAL A 27 2.97 8.58 2.15
C VAL A 27 3.59 9.95 2.24
N GLN A 28 4.91 10.06 2.06
CA GLN A 28 5.63 11.35 2.12
C GLN A 28 5.31 12.20 3.38
N GLY A 29 5.11 11.54 4.53
CA GLY A 29 4.79 12.20 5.80
C GLY A 29 3.33 12.56 6.02
N SER A 30 2.44 12.30 5.04
CA SER A 30 1.00 12.47 5.20
C SER A 30 0.32 11.12 5.41
N THR A 31 -0.42 10.99 6.51
CA THR A 31 -1.22 9.79 6.81
C THR A 31 -2.59 9.89 6.15
N LYS A 32 -2.99 8.82 5.46
CA LYS A 32 -4.25 8.67 4.75
C LYS A 32 -4.99 7.47 5.34
N GLU A 33 -6.22 7.69 5.79
CA GLU A 33 -7.09 6.59 6.24
C GLU A 33 -7.61 5.84 5.03
N VAL A 34 -7.35 4.53 4.97
CA VAL A 34 -7.82 3.65 3.89
C VAL A 34 -8.57 2.47 4.50
N LYS A 35 -9.30 1.74 3.66
CA LYS A 35 -10.17 0.63 4.09
C LYS A 35 -9.55 -0.73 3.78
N ILE A 36 -9.15 -0.95 2.54
CA ILE A 36 -8.59 -2.24 2.08
C ILE A 36 -7.50 -2.01 1.02
N LEU A 37 -6.61 -2.99 0.88
CA LEU A 37 -5.76 -3.14 -0.29
C LEU A 37 -6.60 -3.71 -1.45
N ALA A 38 -6.77 -2.96 -2.54
CA ALA A 38 -7.52 -3.40 -3.70
C ALA A 38 -6.69 -4.33 -4.58
N CYS A 39 -5.44 -3.95 -4.87
CA CYS A 39 -4.49 -4.77 -5.61
C CYS A 39 -3.06 -4.26 -5.41
N PHE A 40 -2.11 -5.13 -5.73
CA PHE A 40 -0.69 -4.80 -5.78
C PHE A 40 -0.07 -5.25 -7.12
N ASP A 41 0.43 -4.31 -7.90
CA ASP A 41 1.20 -4.56 -9.11
C ASP A 41 2.69 -4.64 -8.75
N ALA A 42 3.20 -5.87 -8.71
CA ALA A 42 4.59 -6.14 -8.35
C ALA A 42 5.61 -5.78 -9.43
N GLU A 43 5.19 -5.67 -10.69
CA GLU A 43 6.08 -5.29 -11.79
C GLU A 43 6.39 -3.80 -11.72
N ASN A 44 5.38 -2.98 -11.42
CA ASN A 44 5.49 -1.53 -11.36
C ASN A 44 5.63 -0.97 -9.93
N ASN A 45 5.56 -1.82 -8.90
CA ASN A 45 5.57 -1.45 -7.48
C ASN A 45 4.43 -0.49 -7.10
N ILE A 46 3.25 -0.69 -7.69
CA ILE A 46 2.07 0.14 -7.45
C ILE A 46 1.12 -0.59 -6.51
N ALA A 47 0.75 0.06 -5.42
CA ALA A 47 -0.29 -0.39 -4.51
C ALA A 47 -1.54 0.47 -4.72
N THR A 48 -2.70 -0.17 -4.86
CA THR A 48 -3.99 0.51 -4.93
C THR A 48 -4.78 0.20 -3.67
N PHE A 49 -5.24 1.23 -2.97
CA PHE A 49 -6.09 1.14 -1.79
C PHE A 49 -7.46 1.73 -2.07
N ILE A 50 -8.48 1.26 -1.35
CA ILE A 50 -9.83 1.81 -1.40
C ILE A 50 -10.11 2.59 -0.11
N TYR A 51 -10.63 3.80 -0.23
CA TYR A 51 -11.12 4.63 0.86
C TYR A 51 -12.52 4.17 1.36
N ALA A 52 -12.96 4.71 2.50
CA ALA A 52 -14.29 4.38 3.04
C ALA A 52 -15.45 4.81 2.13
N ASP A 53 -15.26 5.88 1.34
CA ASP A 53 -16.22 6.42 0.38
C ASP A 53 -16.19 5.71 -0.99
N GLY A 54 -15.30 4.74 -1.18
CA GLY A 54 -15.12 4.00 -2.43
C GLY A 54 -14.12 4.61 -3.40
N ASN A 55 -13.53 5.78 -3.10
CA ASN A 55 -12.45 6.35 -3.90
C ASN A 55 -11.18 5.49 -3.81
N LEU A 56 -10.26 5.71 -4.77
CA LEU A 56 -9.00 4.98 -4.85
C LEU A 56 -7.80 5.85 -4.47
N GLU A 57 -6.85 5.26 -3.77
CA GLU A 57 -5.50 5.78 -3.60
C GLU A 57 -4.54 4.88 -4.38
N ILE A 58 -3.84 5.44 -5.37
CA ILE A 58 -2.84 4.72 -6.16
C ILE A 58 -1.48 5.32 -5.83
N VAL A 59 -0.59 4.50 -5.29
CA VAL A 59 0.71 4.97 -4.80
C VAL A 59 1.83 3.99 -5.13
N ASN A 60 3.01 4.51 -5.42
CA ASN A 60 4.21 3.69 -5.49
C ASN A 60 4.59 3.23 -4.08
N CYS A 61 4.68 1.92 -3.84
CA CYS A 61 4.96 1.40 -2.49
C CYS A 61 6.33 1.79 -1.93
N ASN A 62 7.25 2.30 -2.77
CA ASN A 62 8.52 2.85 -2.31
C ASN A 62 8.36 4.21 -1.61
N GLU A 63 7.22 4.89 -1.80
CA GLU A 63 6.90 6.19 -1.19
C GLU A 63 6.11 6.05 0.11
N ILE A 64 5.60 4.84 0.38
CA ILE A 64 4.94 4.53 1.65
C ILE A 64 6.02 4.39 2.72
N SER A 65 5.93 5.18 3.78
CA SER A 65 6.87 5.14 4.91
C SER A 65 6.38 4.24 6.04
N SER A 66 5.07 4.08 6.19
CA SER A 66 4.44 3.17 7.15
C SER A 66 3.01 2.83 6.73
N PHE A 67 2.45 1.78 7.31
CA PHE A 67 1.03 1.45 7.22
C PHE A 67 0.56 0.76 8.50
N GLU A 68 -0.74 0.78 8.72
CA GLU A 68 -1.40 0.08 9.80
C GLU A 68 -2.44 -0.86 9.22
N LEU A 69 -2.34 -2.15 9.57
CA LEU A 69 -3.36 -3.13 9.26
C LEU A 69 -4.50 -3.02 10.27
N ARG A 70 -5.73 -3.21 9.81
CA ARG A 70 -6.89 -3.21 10.69
C ARG A 70 -7.09 -4.63 11.21
N ASN A 71 -6.90 -4.82 12.53
CA ASN A 71 -7.26 -6.08 13.17
C ASN A 71 -8.78 -6.29 13.08
N ILE A 72 -9.18 -7.46 12.62
CA ILE A 72 -10.56 -7.93 12.52
C ILE A 72 -10.86 -8.90 13.65
#